data_AF-A0A022PD50-F1
#
_entry.id   AF-A0A022PD50-F1
#
_cell.length_a   1.000
_cell.length_b   1.000
_cell.length_c   1.000
_cell.angle_alpha   90.00
_cell.angle_beta   90.00
_cell.angle_gamma   90.00
#
_symmetry.space_group_name_H-M   'P 1'
#
loop_
_entity.id
_entity.type
_entity.pdbx_description
1 polymer ?
#
loop_
_entity_poly.entity_id
_entity_poly.type
_entity_poly.pdbx_seq_one_letter_code
_entity_poly.pdbx_strand_id
1 'polypeptide(L)'
;MTLKNVIRQGDRTSHGGSVLAGDDSFKVLGKGVARINDPVSCPKCGGHQTIAEGTPTAVGTNKQKLALAGMKTSCGATLIASQTSFQIKTL
;
A
#
# COMPACT_ATOMS: atom_id res chain seq x y z
N MET A 1 -6.48 -18.94 1.52
CA MET A 1 -5.04 -18.68 1.73
C MET A 1 -4.33 -18.32 0.43
N THR A 2 -4.17 -17.02 0.21
CA THR A 2 -3.51 -16.47 -0.99
C THR A 2 -2.33 -15.62 -0.55
N LEU A 3 -1.27 -15.59 -1.37
CA LEU A 3 -0.15 -14.67 -1.16
C LEU A 3 -0.46 -13.34 -1.83
N LYS A 4 -0.21 -12.23 -1.12
CA LYS A 4 -0.33 -10.89 -1.69
C LYS A 4 0.97 -10.11 -1.53
N ASN A 5 1.38 -9.44 -2.60
CA ASN A 5 2.56 -8.58 -2.60
C ASN A 5 2.36 -7.39 -1.69
N VAL A 6 3.37 -7.04 -0.90
CA VAL A 6 3.36 -5.83 -0.09
C VAL A 6 3.49 -4.59 -0.96
N ILE A 7 2.67 -3.58 -0.67
CA ILE A 7 2.71 -2.27 -1.31
C ILE A 7 3.74 -1.39 -0.61
N ARG A 8 4.44 -0.58 -1.39
CA ARG A 8 5.50 0.32 -0.92
C ARG A 8 5.32 1.70 -1.53
N GLN A 9 6.08 2.65 -1.01
CA GLN A 9 6.22 3.96 -1.62
C GLN A 9 6.52 3.86 -3.13
N GLY A 10 5.84 4.66 -3.94
CA GLY A 10 5.97 4.71 -5.39
C GLY A 10 5.24 3.61 -6.17
N ASP A 11 4.63 2.63 -5.51
CA ASP A 11 3.75 1.66 -6.17
C ASP A 11 2.50 2.37 -6.73
N ARG A 12 1.94 1.83 -7.82
CA ARG A 12 0.92 2.51 -8.62
C ARG A 12 -0.49 2.23 -8.12
N THR A 13 -1.43 3.05 -8.56
CA THR A 13 -2.87 2.81 -8.39
C THR A 13 -3.56 2.60 -9.73
N SER A 14 -4.70 1.91 -9.74
CA SER A 14 -5.51 1.71 -10.96
C SER A 14 -6.08 2.99 -11.56
N HIS A 15 -6.02 4.11 -10.83
CA HIS A 15 -6.40 5.43 -11.34
C HIS A 15 -5.22 6.17 -11.99
N GLY A 16 -4.05 5.55 -12.08
CA GLY A 16 -2.84 6.15 -12.68
C GLY A 16 -1.98 6.94 -11.70
N GLY A 17 -2.37 6.99 -10.42
CA GLY A 17 -1.61 7.63 -9.35
C GLY A 17 -0.57 6.71 -8.71
N SER A 18 -0.08 7.10 -7.54
CA SER A 18 0.95 6.36 -6.80
C SER A 18 0.90 6.60 -5.29
N VAL A 19 1.44 5.66 -4.52
CA VAL A 19 1.69 5.81 -3.09
C VAL A 19 2.82 6.80 -2.87
N LEU A 20 2.58 7.83 -2.06
CA LEU A 20 3.49 8.96 -1.90
C LEU A 20 4.47 8.77 -0.75
N ALA A 21 4.06 8.09 0.32
CA ALA A 21 4.90 7.79 1.47
C ALA A 21 4.64 6.37 1.99
N GLY A 22 5.59 5.87 2.76
CA GLY A 22 5.50 4.61 3.49
C GLY A 22 6.33 4.68 4.76
N ASP A 23 6.49 3.56 5.43
CA ASP A 23 7.27 3.46 6.65
C ASP A 23 8.78 3.42 6.37
N ASP A 24 9.49 4.53 6.63
CA ASP A 24 10.95 4.56 6.47
C ASP A 24 11.71 3.69 7.49
N SER A 25 11.10 3.31 8.61
CA SER A 25 11.71 2.37 9.56
C SER A 25 11.58 0.91 9.11
N PHE A 26 10.64 0.63 8.20
CA PHE A 26 10.42 -0.70 7.65
C PHE A 26 10.43 -0.68 6.12
N LYS A 27 11.60 -0.97 5.54
CA LYS A 27 11.83 -0.92 4.10
C LYS A 27 11.85 -2.30 3.47
N VAL A 28 11.29 -2.40 2.28
CA VAL A 28 11.37 -3.57 1.39
C VAL A 28 11.99 -3.13 0.07
N LEU A 29 13.11 -3.75 -0.30
CA LEU A 29 13.96 -3.35 -1.45
C LEU A 29 14.21 -1.84 -1.48
N GLY A 30 14.62 -1.28 -0.34
CA GLY A 30 14.98 0.14 -0.20
C GLY A 30 13.82 1.13 -0.14
N LYS A 31 12.56 0.69 -0.26
CA LYS A 31 11.38 1.57 -0.24
C LYS A 31 10.54 1.32 1.02
N GLY A 32 10.02 2.40 1.62
CA GLY A 32 9.16 2.29 2.80
C GLY A 32 7.89 1.50 2.51
N VAL A 33 7.54 0.57 3.40
CA VAL A 33 6.33 -0.26 3.29
C VAL A 33 5.10 0.60 3.54
N ALA A 34 4.09 0.49 2.68
CA ALA A 34 2.87 1.28 2.78
C ALA A 34 1.89 0.67 3.80
N ARG A 35 1.18 1.56 4.50
CA ARG A 35 0.24 1.26 5.58
C ARG A 35 -1.07 1.99 5.36
N ILE A 36 -2.10 1.63 6.13
CA ILE A 36 -3.34 2.42 6.18
C ILE A 36 -2.99 3.88 6.52
N ASN A 37 -3.72 4.80 5.89
CA ASN A 37 -3.59 6.25 5.98
C ASN A 37 -2.33 6.86 5.31
N ASP A 38 -1.43 6.05 4.76
CA ASP A 38 -0.34 6.62 3.97
C ASP A 38 -0.91 7.34 2.73
N PRO A 39 -0.37 8.52 2.37
CA PRO A 39 -0.91 9.36 1.31
C PRO A 39 -0.71 8.75 -0.07
N VAL A 40 -1.68 8.98 -0.96
CA VAL A 40 -1.64 8.57 -2.36
C VAL A 40 -2.00 9.74 -3.26
N SER A 41 -1.36 9.81 -4.43
CA SER A 41 -1.80 10.68 -5.51
C SER A 41 -2.90 10.00 -6.31
N CYS A 42 -3.87 10.79 -6.80
CA CYS A 42 -4.89 10.30 -7.72
C CYS A 42 -5.16 11.37 -8.80
N PRO A 43 -4.72 11.17 -10.05
CA PRO A 43 -4.92 12.17 -11.10
C PRO A 43 -6.39 12.28 -11.55
N LYS A 44 -7.22 11.27 -11.25
CA LYS A 44 -8.66 11.28 -11.59
C LYS A 44 -9.51 12.05 -10.59
N CYS A 45 -9.15 12.03 -9.31
CA CYS A 45 -9.96 12.61 -8.24
C CYS A 45 -9.35 13.92 -7.70
N GLY A 46 -8.04 14.11 -7.84
CA GLY A 46 -7.31 15.17 -7.15
C GLY A 46 -7.43 15.05 -5.62
N GLY A 47 -7.11 16.15 -4.95
CA GLY A 47 -7.26 16.30 -3.51
C GLY A 47 -6.38 15.36 -2.68
N HIS A 48 -6.66 15.31 -1.37
CA HIS A 48 -5.96 14.44 -0.45
C HIS A 48 -6.61 13.05 -0.45
N GLN A 49 -5.84 12.04 -0.84
CA GLN A 49 -6.27 10.64 -0.82
C GLN A 49 -5.28 9.83 0.00
N THR A 50 -5.77 8.75 0.62
CA THR A 50 -4.95 7.85 1.44
C THR A 50 -5.26 6.39 1.13
N ILE A 51 -4.42 5.49 1.63
CA ILE A 51 -4.74 4.06 1.65
C ILE A 51 -5.83 3.79 2.69
N ALA A 52 -6.93 3.16 2.27
CA ALA A 52 -8.09 2.90 3.13
C ALA A 52 -8.09 1.50 3.74
N GLU A 53 -7.44 0.53 3.08
CA GLU A 53 -7.46 -0.87 3.48
C GLU A 53 -6.06 -1.38 3.86
N GLY A 54 -6.03 -2.31 4.82
CA GLY A 54 -4.81 -2.97 5.27
C GLY A 54 -5.11 -4.34 5.88
N THR A 55 -4.11 -5.21 5.91
CA THR A 55 -4.29 -6.59 6.37
C THR A 55 -4.28 -6.70 7.91
N PRO A 56 -5.13 -7.52 8.53
CA PRO A 56 -4.98 -7.87 9.95
C PRO A 56 -3.87 -8.91 10.19
N THR A 57 -3.38 -9.59 9.15
CA THR A 57 -2.41 -10.70 9.29
C THR A 57 -0.97 -10.23 9.47
N ALA A 58 -0.71 -8.94 9.26
CA ALA A 58 0.62 -8.35 9.42
C ALA A 58 0.50 -6.89 9.85
N VAL A 59 1.36 -6.53 10.80
CA VAL A 59 1.35 -5.23 11.45
C VAL A 59 2.75 -4.64 11.32
N GLY A 60 2.83 -3.41 10.80
CA GLY A 60 4.07 -2.65 10.72
C GLY A 60 4.36 -1.88 12.01
N THR A 61 5.18 -0.84 11.90
CA THR A 61 5.49 0.05 13.03
C THR A 61 4.22 0.74 13.55
N ASN A 62 4.20 1.07 14.84
CA ASN A 62 3.08 1.74 15.53
C ASN A 62 1.74 1.01 15.43
N LYS A 63 1.78 -0.33 15.31
CA LYS A 63 0.59 -1.19 15.20
C LYS A 63 -0.28 -0.91 13.96
N GLN A 64 0.26 -0.25 12.95
CA GLN A 64 -0.48 0.04 11.72
C GLN A 64 -0.51 -1.17 10.78
N LYS A 65 -1.68 -1.43 10.19
CA LYS A 65 -1.87 -2.52 9.23
C LYS A 65 -1.17 -2.21 7.91
N LEU A 66 -0.50 -3.21 7.34
CA LEU A 66 0.19 -3.09 6.07
C LEU A 66 -0.80 -3.12 4.89
N ALA A 67 -0.49 -2.37 3.84
CA ALA A 67 -1.24 -2.37 2.59
C ALA A 67 -0.69 -3.41 1.63
N LEU A 68 -1.58 -4.18 0.99
CA LEU A 68 -1.23 -5.26 0.06
C LEU A 68 -1.83 -5.02 -1.32
N ALA A 69 -1.25 -5.64 -2.34
CA ALA A 69 -1.77 -5.55 -3.71
C ALA A 69 -3.25 -5.96 -3.77
N GLY A 70 -4.04 -5.20 -4.54
CA GLY A 70 -5.48 -5.37 -4.65
C GLY A 70 -6.30 -4.56 -3.65
N MET A 71 -5.71 -4.07 -2.56
CA MET A 71 -6.40 -3.23 -1.57
C MET A 71 -6.72 -1.83 -2.10
N LYS A 72 -7.66 -1.16 -1.44
CA LYS A 72 -8.25 0.10 -1.88
C LYS A 72 -7.70 1.34 -1.18
N THR A 73 -7.71 2.43 -1.92
CA THR A 73 -7.52 3.81 -1.43
C THR A 73 -8.87 4.45 -1.06
N SER A 74 -8.84 5.59 -0.37
CA SER A 74 -10.04 6.37 0.01
C SER A 74 -10.95 6.74 -1.17
N CYS A 75 -10.37 6.98 -2.36
CA CYS A 75 -11.14 7.24 -3.60
C CYS A 75 -11.54 5.98 -4.39
N GLY A 76 -11.32 4.77 -3.86
CA GLY A 76 -11.69 3.51 -4.51
C GLY A 76 -10.69 2.94 -5.53
N ALA A 77 -9.56 3.63 -5.79
CA ALA A 77 -8.49 3.09 -6.62
C ALA A 77 -7.86 1.84 -5.98
N THR A 78 -7.40 0.90 -6.80
CA THR A 78 -6.72 -0.32 -6.35
C THR A 78 -5.21 -0.13 -6.37
N LEU A 79 -4.54 -0.60 -5.31
CA LEU A 79 -3.08 -0.61 -5.19
C LEU A 79 -2.45 -1.74 -6.02
N ILE A 80 -1.37 -1.40 -6.74
CA ILE A 80 -0.66 -2.28 -7.69
C ILE A 80 0.82 -2.30 -7.32
N ALA A 81 1.29 -3.45 -6.84
CA ALA A 81 2.70 -3.64 -6.46
C ALA A 81 3.61 -3.68 -7.68
N SER A 82 4.77 -3.02 -7.62
CA SER A 82 5.85 -3.12 -8.61
C SER A 82 6.78 -4.32 -8.39
N GLN A 83 6.54 -5.11 -7.34
CA GLN A 83 7.41 -6.22 -6.91
C GLN A 83 6.58 -7.47 -6.60
N THR A 84 7.24 -8.64 -6.71
CA THR A 84 6.68 -9.96 -6.39
C THR A 84 7.52 -10.77 -5.39
N SER A 85 8.63 -10.21 -4.89
CA SER A 85 9.60 -10.90 -4.03
C SER A 85 9.23 -10.90 -2.53
N PHE A 86 8.40 -9.95 -2.09
CA PHE A 86 7.97 -9.84 -0.70
C PHE A 86 6.45 -9.93 -0.59
N GLN A 87 5.98 -11.05 -0.05
CA GLN A 87 4.58 -11.44 -0.02
C GLN A 87 4.17 -11.81 1.40
N ILE A 88 2.92 -11.49 1.73
CA ILE A 88 2.31 -11.86 3.00
C ILE A 88 1.20 -12.86 2.72
N LYS A 89 1.19 -13.94 3.50
CA LYS A 89 0.11 -14.91 3.49
C LYS A 89 -1.12 -14.29 4.14
N THR A 90 -2.20 -14.18 3.38
CA THR A 90 -3.51 -13.75 3.89
C THR A 90 -4.42 -14.96 4.01
N LEU A 91 -5.23 -14.98 5.06
CA LEU A 91 -6.17 -16.08 5.35
C LEU A 91 -7.19 -16.22 4.22
#